data_AF-R6K5J6-F1
#
_entry.id   AF-R6K5J6-F1
#
_cell.length_a   1.000
_cell.length_b   1.000
_cell.length_c   1.000
_cell.angle_alpha   90.00
_cell.angle_beta   90.00
_cell.angle_gamma   90.00
#
_symmetry.space_group_name_H-M   'P 1'
#
loop_
_entity.id
_entity.type
_entity.pdbx_description
1 polymer ?
#
loop_
_entity_poly.entity_id
_entity_poly.type
_entity_poly.pdbx_seq_one_letter_code
_entity_poly.pdbx_strand_id
1 'polypeptide(L)'
;MGKKIYAFIERIYMFFVELLFRLVKKELTDKTRQTFKEFLQFGLVGVSNTIVSYLLYVVSLFMLSKTGIKIDYIIANVISWLLSVLWSFYWNNKFVFKKEDGEKRNIWAALFKTYVSYGFTGLILNNILLVLWISVLHMNKMIAPIINLIINIPINFFLNKIWAFGKK
;
A
#
# COMPACT_ATOMS: atom_id res chain seq x y z
N MET A 1 19.27 -11.67 10.15
CA MET A 1 19.71 -10.94 8.94
C MET A 1 18.81 -9.76 8.59
N GLY A 2 17.47 -9.92 8.55
CA GLY A 2 16.53 -8.87 8.11
C GLY A 2 16.58 -7.53 8.85
N LYS A 3 16.77 -7.49 10.18
CA LYS A 3 16.86 -6.23 10.94
C LYS A 3 18.05 -5.34 10.51
N LYS A 4 19.19 -5.94 10.16
CA LYS A 4 20.38 -5.19 9.70
C LYS A 4 20.16 -4.60 8.30
N ILE A 5 19.55 -5.37 7.40
CA ILE A 5 19.23 -4.94 6.03
C ILE A 5 18.21 -3.80 6.06
N TYR A 6 17.14 -3.93 6.84
CA TYR A 6 16.14 -2.88 7.01
C TYR A 6 16.77 -1.58 7.56
N ALA A 7 17.59 -1.68 8.62
CA ALA A 7 18.25 -0.51 9.19
C ALA A 7 19.20 0.18 8.20
N PHE A 8 19.85 -0.58 7.32
CA PHE A 8 20.68 -0.04 6.25
C PHE A 8 19.85 0.70 5.19
N ILE A 9 18.75 0.09 4.72
CA ILE A 9 17.83 0.73 3.76
C ILE A 9 17.22 2.00 4.35
N GLU A 10 16.75 1.95 5.61
CA GLU A 10 16.20 3.11 6.31
C GLU A 10 17.24 4.24 6.40
N ARG A 11 18.49 3.92 6.74
CA ARG A 11 19.56 4.93 6.84
C ARG A 11 19.83 5.61 5.50
N ILE A 12 19.93 4.83 4.41
CA ILE A 12 20.14 5.38 3.06
C ILE A 12 18.95 6.25 2.66
N TYR A 13 17.73 5.76 2.83
CA TYR A 13 16.51 6.49 2.50
C TYR A 13 16.43 7.82 3.26
N MET A 14 16.66 7.79 4.58
CA MET A 14 16.62 8.99 5.42
C MET A 14 17.73 9.98 5.05
N PHE A 15 18.92 9.50 4.67
CA PHE A 15 19.99 10.37 4.17
C PHE A 15 19.53 11.18 2.93
N PHE A 16 18.87 10.56 1.97
CA PHE A 16 18.34 11.26 0.80
C PHE A 16 17.20 12.22 1.15
N VAL A 17 16.30 11.84 2.06
CA VAL A 17 15.24 12.75 2.54
C VAL A 17 15.84 13.97 3.22
N GLU A 18 16.82 13.78 4.11
CA GLU A 18 17.52 14.86 4.79
C GLU A 18 18.29 15.75 3.79
N LEU A 19 18.92 15.16 2.77
CA LEU A 19 19.58 15.90 1.68
C LEU A 19 18.58 16.77 0.90
N LEU A 20 17.42 16.23 0.52
CA LEU A 20 16.37 16.99 -0.17
C LEU A 20 15.86 18.17 0.66
N PHE A 21 15.63 17.97 1.96
CA PHE A 21 15.18 19.05 2.85
C PHE A 21 16.24 20.14 3.02
N ARG A 22 17.53 19.75 3.09
CA ARG A 22 18.65 20.69 3.09
C ARG A 22 18.69 21.52 1.80
N LEU A 23 18.49 20.91 0.63
CA LEU A 23 18.44 21.61 -0.65
C LEU A 23 17.28 22.61 -0.72
N VAL A 24 16.12 22.25 -0.16
CA VAL A 24 14.92 23.10 -0.10
C VAL A 24 14.99 24.14 1.04
N LYS A 25 16.06 24.13 1.86
CA LYS A 25 16.24 25.00 3.04
C LYS A 25 15.05 24.92 4.02
N LYS A 26 14.43 23.76 4.14
CA LYS A 26 13.34 23.51 5.11
C LYS A 26 13.83 22.62 6.25
N GLU A 27 13.37 22.92 7.46
CA GLU A 27 13.65 22.09 8.62
C GLU A 27 12.85 20.78 8.56
N LEU A 28 13.53 19.66 8.84
CA LEU A 28 12.92 18.35 8.93
C LEU A 28 12.45 18.13 10.38
N THR A 29 11.19 18.45 10.67
CA THR A 29 10.59 18.20 11.99
C THR A 29 10.50 16.70 12.30
N ASP A 30 10.50 16.33 13.58
CA ASP A 30 10.40 14.93 14.02
C ASP A 30 9.13 14.23 13.49
N LYS A 31 8.01 14.96 13.42
CA LYS A 31 6.75 14.45 12.87
C LYS A 31 6.86 14.14 11.37
N THR A 32 7.53 15.00 10.61
CA THR A 32 7.80 14.78 9.18
C THR A 32 8.76 13.61 8.99
N ARG A 33 9.82 13.54 9.80
CA ARG A 33 10.78 12.42 9.80
C ARG A 33 10.08 11.09 10.05
N GLN A 34 9.22 11.02 11.06
CA GLN A 34 8.42 9.84 11.38
C GLN A 34 7.48 9.45 10.23
N THR A 35 6.86 10.43 9.57
CA THR A 35 5.99 10.20 8.41
C THR A 35 6.75 9.57 7.23
N PHE A 36 7.97 10.03 6.95
CA PHE A 36 8.81 9.43 5.91
C PHE A 36 9.25 8.00 6.26
N LYS A 37 9.54 7.70 7.52
CA LYS A 37 9.81 6.32 7.97
C LYS A 37 8.61 5.41 7.77
N GLU A 38 7.43 5.86 8.18
CA GLU A 38 6.18 5.12 7.97
C GLU A 38 5.90 4.90 6.48
N PHE A 39 6.18 5.90 5.64
CA PHE A 39 6.04 5.77 4.19
C PHE A 39 6.97 4.69 3.61
N LEU A 40 8.24 4.66 4.03
CA LEU A 40 9.18 3.61 3.64
C LEU A 40 8.68 2.22 4.08
N GLN A 41 8.23 2.09 5.32
CA GLN A 41 7.71 0.82 5.84
C GLN A 41 6.43 0.40 5.10
N PHE A 42 5.53 1.33 4.80
CA PHE A 42 4.34 1.09 3.98
C PHE A 42 4.71 0.59 2.59
N GLY A 43 5.71 1.20 1.95
CA GLY A 43 6.25 0.75 0.68
C GLY A 43 6.77 -0.68 0.74
N LEU A 44 7.56 -1.02 1.76
CA LEU A 44 8.07 -2.38 1.98
C LEU A 44 6.93 -3.40 2.20
N VAL A 45 5.91 -3.04 2.98
CA VAL A 45 4.70 -3.85 3.15
C VAL A 45 3.96 -4.00 1.83
N GLY A 46 3.87 -2.94 1.01
CA GLY A 46 3.26 -2.97 -0.33
C GLY A 46 3.96 -3.93 -1.30
N VAL A 47 5.30 -3.95 -1.29
CA VAL A 47 6.09 -4.91 -2.08
C VAL A 47 5.81 -6.34 -1.62
N SER A 48 5.87 -6.59 -0.31
CA SER A 48 5.53 -7.91 0.26
C SER A 48 4.10 -8.31 -0.09
N ASN A 49 3.15 -7.38 -0.01
CA ASN A 49 1.76 -7.60 -0.35
C ASN A 49 1.56 -7.99 -1.81
N THR A 50 2.32 -7.38 -2.72
CA THR A 50 2.24 -7.71 -4.15
C THR A 50 2.70 -9.14 -4.42
N ILE A 51 3.82 -9.55 -3.79
CA ILE A 51 4.33 -10.93 -3.89
C ILE A 51 3.31 -11.91 -3.31
N VAL A 52 2.78 -11.63 -2.11
CA VAL A 52 1.80 -12.50 -1.44
C VAL A 52 0.50 -12.57 -2.25
N SER A 53 0.01 -11.45 -2.78
CA SER A 53 -1.16 -11.42 -3.67
C SER A 53 -0.93 -12.31 -4.89
N TYR A 54 0.19 -12.17 -5.59
CA TYR A 54 0.47 -13.02 -6.75
C TYR A 54 0.52 -14.51 -6.39
N LEU A 55 1.16 -14.87 -5.28
CA LEU A 55 1.20 -16.26 -4.80
C LEU A 55 -0.20 -16.79 -4.45
N LEU A 56 -1.01 -16.00 -3.74
CA LEU A 56 -2.39 -16.37 -3.40
C LEU A 56 -3.25 -16.57 -4.64
N TYR A 57 -3.10 -15.71 -5.65
CA TYR A 57 -3.76 -15.86 -6.94
C TYR A 57 -3.38 -17.17 -7.61
N VAL A 58 -2.07 -17.44 -7.78
CA VAL A 58 -1.58 -18.66 -8.45
C VAL A 58 -2.03 -19.92 -7.72
N VAL A 59 -1.93 -19.96 -6.40
CA VAL A 59 -2.36 -21.12 -5.59
C VAL A 59 -3.88 -21.32 -5.70
N SER A 60 -4.66 -20.24 -5.59
CA SER A 60 -6.13 -20.33 -5.70
C SER A 60 -6.55 -20.80 -7.08
N LEU A 61 -5.92 -20.27 -8.14
CA LEU A 61 -6.19 -20.68 -9.52
C LEU A 61 -5.81 -22.15 -9.75
N PHE A 62 -4.68 -22.62 -9.23
CA PHE A 62 -4.28 -24.02 -9.33
C PHE A 62 -5.26 -24.96 -8.62
N MET A 63 -5.80 -24.55 -7.48
CA MET A 63 -6.83 -25.33 -6.77
C MET A 63 -8.17 -25.34 -7.52
N LEU A 64 -8.59 -24.20 -8.04
CA LEU A 64 -9.89 -24.03 -8.71
C LEU A 64 -9.92 -24.59 -10.13
N SER A 65 -8.82 -24.52 -10.88
CA SER A 65 -8.74 -25.10 -12.24
C SER A 65 -9.02 -26.61 -12.27
N LYS A 66 -8.77 -27.32 -11.16
CA LYS A 66 -9.10 -28.75 -11.01
C LYS A 66 -10.59 -29.05 -10.86
N THR A 67 -11.41 -28.03 -10.63
CA THR A 67 -12.85 -28.17 -10.38
C THR A 67 -13.72 -27.99 -11.63
N GLY A 68 -13.13 -27.57 -12.77
CA GLY A 68 -13.84 -27.36 -14.03
C GLY A 68 -14.68 -26.08 -14.10
N ILE A 69 -14.54 -25.17 -13.13
CA ILE A 69 -15.27 -23.90 -13.09
C ILE A 69 -14.68 -22.92 -14.12
N LYS A 70 -15.51 -22.42 -15.05
CA LYS A 70 -15.08 -21.47 -16.12
C LYS A 70 -14.68 -20.07 -15.63
N ILE A 71 -15.04 -19.72 -14.40
CA ILE A 71 -14.76 -18.42 -13.75
C ILE A 71 -13.71 -18.53 -12.63
N ASP A 72 -12.93 -19.61 -12.64
CA ASP A 72 -11.87 -19.90 -11.68
C ASP A 72 -10.90 -18.73 -11.49
N TYR A 73 -10.50 -18.05 -12.56
CA TYR A 73 -9.61 -16.89 -12.52
C TYR A 73 -10.22 -15.67 -11.81
N ILE A 74 -11.53 -15.44 -11.94
CA ILE A 74 -12.22 -14.35 -11.23
C ILE A 74 -12.27 -14.67 -9.75
N ILE A 75 -12.68 -15.90 -9.40
CA ILE A 75 -12.75 -16.35 -8.01
C ILE A 75 -11.36 -16.31 -7.36
N ALA A 76 -10.33 -16.80 -8.06
CA ALA A 76 -8.94 -16.74 -7.60
C ALA A 76 -8.48 -15.30 -7.38
N ASN A 77 -8.87 -14.36 -8.25
CA ASN A 77 -8.54 -12.94 -8.09
C ASN A 77 -9.22 -12.33 -6.86
N VAL A 78 -10.50 -12.62 -6.64
CA VAL A 78 -11.24 -12.14 -5.46
C VAL A 78 -10.65 -12.69 -4.16
N ILE A 79 -10.36 -13.99 -4.09
CA ILE A 79 -9.72 -14.63 -2.93
C ILE A 79 -8.35 -14.00 -2.67
N SER A 80 -7.55 -13.87 -3.73
CA SER A 80 -6.22 -13.23 -3.67
C SER A 80 -6.31 -11.82 -3.13
N TRP A 81 -7.22 -11.01 -3.66
CA TRP A 81 -7.41 -9.62 -3.23
C TRP A 81 -7.84 -9.54 -1.76
N LEU A 82 -8.81 -10.35 -1.33
CA LEU A 82 -9.29 -10.36 0.05
C LEU A 82 -8.17 -10.71 1.04
N LEU A 83 -7.44 -11.79 0.79
CA LEU A 83 -6.36 -12.26 1.66
C LEU A 83 -5.12 -11.35 1.61
N SER A 84 -4.82 -10.77 0.45
CA SER A 84 -3.79 -9.75 0.29
C SER A 84 -4.09 -8.52 1.14
N VAL A 85 -5.33 -8.01 1.14
CA VAL A 85 -5.69 -6.87 1.98
C VAL A 85 -5.55 -7.21 3.48
N LEU A 86 -5.89 -8.43 3.91
CA LEU A 86 -5.61 -8.88 5.30
C LEU A 86 -4.12 -8.85 5.62
N TRP A 87 -3.28 -9.36 4.72
CA TRP A 87 -1.83 -9.36 4.88
C TRP A 87 -1.31 -7.94 5.03
N SER A 88 -1.71 -7.06 4.10
CA SER A 88 -1.33 -5.65 4.15
C SER A 88 -1.81 -4.98 5.44
N PHE A 89 -3.04 -5.23 5.87
CA PHE A 89 -3.57 -4.71 7.14
C PHE A 89 -2.75 -5.17 8.34
N TYR A 90 -2.46 -6.47 8.43
CA TYR A 90 -1.71 -7.06 9.54
C TYR A 90 -0.34 -6.40 9.70
N TRP A 91 0.42 -6.28 8.61
CA TRP A 91 1.74 -5.67 8.63
C TRP A 91 1.69 -4.16 8.81
N ASN A 92 0.73 -3.47 8.19
CA ASN A 92 0.55 -2.04 8.42
C ASN A 92 0.20 -1.73 9.88
N ASN A 93 -0.69 -2.51 10.50
CA ASN A 93 -1.07 -2.33 11.90
C ASN A 93 0.08 -2.67 12.87
N LYS A 94 0.88 -3.70 12.57
CA LYS A 94 1.93 -4.19 13.49
C LYS A 94 3.26 -3.47 13.34
N PHE A 95 3.63 -3.14 12.11
CA PHE A 95 4.98 -2.67 11.76
C PHE A 95 5.03 -1.19 11.40
N VAL A 96 4.05 -0.71 10.61
CA VAL A 96 4.03 0.67 10.08
C VAL A 96 3.41 1.64 11.07
N PHE A 97 2.15 1.42 11.44
CA PHE A 97 1.36 2.29 12.30
C PHE A 97 1.31 1.73 13.72
N LYS A 98 2.47 1.71 14.40
CA LYS A 98 2.56 1.25 15.78
C LYS A 98 1.64 2.10 16.67
N LYS A 99 0.85 1.43 17.51
CA LYS A 99 0.04 2.07 18.53
C LYS A 99 0.94 2.70 19.59
N GLU A 100 0.59 3.87 20.07
CA GLU A 100 1.20 4.39 21.30
C GLU A 100 0.63 3.66 22.53
N ASP A 101 1.44 3.56 23.59
CA ASP A 101 1.02 2.89 24.82
C ASP A 101 -0.25 3.54 25.38
N GLY A 102 -1.31 2.73 25.53
CA GLY A 102 -2.63 3.18 26.00
C GLY A 102 -3.68 3.43 24.90
N GLU A 103 -3.32 3.39 23.61
CA GLU A 103 -4.30 3.60 22.52
C GLU A 103 -5.23 2.40 22.29
N LYS A 104 -6.52 2.59 22.56
CA LYS A 104 -7.58 1.64 22.20
C LYS A 104 -8.03 1.84 20.75
N ARG A 105 -7.32 1.24 19.79
CA ARG A 105 -7.83 1.11 18.41
C ARG A 105 -8.76 -0.09 18.28
N ASN A 106 -9.98 0.14 17.79
CA ASN A 106 -10.88 -0.91 17.32
C ASN A 106 -10.31 -1.54 16.03
N ILE A 107 -9.79 -2.76 16.15
CA ILE A 107 -9.12 -3.50 15.07
C ILE A 107 -10.10 -3.80 13.93
N TRP A 108 -11.35 -4.15 14.23
CA TRP A 108 -12.37 -4.44 13.23
C TRP A 108 -12.73 -3.21 12.40
N ALA A 109 -12.88 -2.06 13.06
CA ALA A 109 -13.13 -0.80 12.35
C ALA A 109 -11.95 -0.41 11.46
N ALA A 110 -10.71 -0.59 11.93
CA ALA A 110 -9.52 -0.32 11.13
C ALA A 110 -9.39 -1.28 9.93
N LEU A 111 -9.73 -2.56 10.13
CA LEU A 111 -9.74 -3.56 9.07
C LEU A 111 -10.75 -3.21 7.99
N PHE A 112 -11.98 -2.90 8.38
CA PHE A 112 -13.04 -2.49 7.44
C PHE A 112 -12.64 -1.25 6.64
N LYS A 113 -12.11 -0.22 7.31
CA LYS A 113 -11.61 0.98 6.63
C LYS A 113 -10.45 0.68 5.68
N THR A 114 -9.58 -0.27 6.03
CA THR A 114 -8.49 -0.69 5.14
C THR A 114 -9.07 -1.33 3.87
N TYR A 115 -10.04 -2.24 4.00
CA TYR A 115 -10.73 -2.79 2.83
C TYR A 115 -11.38 -1.73 1.95
N VAL A 116 -12.08 -0.78 2.56
CA VAL A 116 -12.69 0.33 1.82
C VAL A 116 -11.63 1.19 1.15
N SER A 117 -10.50 1.47 1.81
CA SER A 117 -9.36 2.21 1.26
C SER A 117 -8.79 1.52 0.02
N TYR A 118 -8.46 0.23 0.12
CA TYR A 118 -7.89 -0.54 -0.98
C TYR A 118 -8.88 -0.77 -2.12
N GLY A 119 -10.17 -0.98 -1.81
CA GLY A 119 -11.23 -1.10 -2.81
C GLY A 119 -11.46 0.22 -3.55
N PHE A 120 -11.57 1.32 -2.82
CA PHE A 120 -11.77 2.66 -3.38
C PHE A 120 -10.58 3.09 -4.26
N THR A 121 -9.36 2.97 -3.75
CA THR A 121 -8.15 3.37 -4.48
C THR A 121 -7.87 2.44 -5.67
N GLY A 122 -8.13 1.14 -5.52
CA GLY A 122 -7.88 0.14 -6.57
C GLY A 122 -8.92 0.17 -7.70
N LEU A 123 -10.19 0.44 -7.39
CA LEU A 123 -11.27 0.41 -8.38
C LEU A 123 -11.65 1.81 -8.85
N ILE A 124 -12.01 2.71 -7.94
CA ILE A 124 -12.61 4.00 -8.31
C ILE A 124 -11.51 4.97 -8.73
N LEU A 125 -10.56 5.26 -7.84
CA LEU A 125 -9.52 6.25 -8.10
C LEU A 125 -8.64 5.86 -9.29
N ASN A 126 -8.24 4.59 -9.37
CA ASN A 126 -7.43 4.09 -10.48
C ASN A 126 -8.12 4.31 -11.84
N ASN A 127 -9.42 4.00 -11.95
CA ASN A 127 -10.16 4.19 -13.21
C ASN A 127 -10.36 5.67 -13.56
N ILE A 128 -10.68 6.51 -12.58
CA ILE A 128 -10.80 7.97 -12.79
C ILE A 128 -9.48 8.53 -13.33
N LEU A 129 -8.36 8.16 -12.72
CA LEU A 129 -7.05 8.61 -13.16
C LEU A 129 -6.70 8.07 -14.56
N LEU A 130 -7.01 6.81 -14.88
CA LEU A 130 -6.80 6.28 -16.23
C LEU A 130 -7.57 7.07 -17.29
N VAL A 131 -8.84 7.41 -17.04
CA VAL A 131 -9.65 8.24 -17.95
C VAL A 131 -9.03 9.62 -18.09
N LEU A 132 -8.58 10.24 -16.99
CA LEU A 132 -7.92 11.53 -17.02
C LEU A 132 -6.63 11.50 -17.85
N TRP A 133 -5.76 10.50 -17.63
CA TRP A 133 -4.50 10.38 -18.35
C TRP A 133 -4.69 10.09 -19.84
N ILE A 134 -5.56 9.13 -20.17
CA ILE A 134 -5.70 8.62 -21.54
C ILE A 134 -6.66 9.48 -22.36
N SER A 135 -7.83 9.83 -21.81
CA SER A 135 -8.89 10.50 -22.55
C SER A 135 -8.75 12.02 -22.53
N VAL A 136 -8.25 12.62 -21.45
CA VAL A 136 -8.11 14.09 -21.33
C VAL A 136 -6.71 14.55 -21.72
N LEU A 137 -5.67 13.84 -21.26
CA LEU A 137 -4.27 14.22 -21.48
C LEU A 137 -3.60 13.42 -22.62
N HIS A 138 -4.34 12.54 -23.30
CA HIS A 138 -3.88 11.76 -24.45
C HIS A 138 -2.57 10.97 -24.24
N MET A 139 -2.31 10.55 -23.00
CA MET A 139 -1.15 9.72 -22.71
C MET A 139 -1.30 8.29 -23.24
N ASN A 140 -0.16 7.67 -23.50
CA ASN A 140 -0.07 6.29 -23.92
C ASN A 140 -0.67 5.34 -22.85
N LYS A 141 -1.53 4.42 -23.30
CA LYS A 141 -2.19 3.39 -22.46
C LYS A 141 -1.22 2.49 -21.70
N MET A 142 0.03 2.39 -22.14
CA MET A 142 1.10 1.65 -21.47
C MET A 142 1.76 2.45 -20.34
N ILE A 143 1.81 3.78 -20.47
CA ILE A 143 2.49 4.67 -19.50
C ILE A 143 1.52 5.10 -18.38
N ALA A 144 0.24 5.33 -18.72
CA ALA A 144 -0.76 5.79 -17.77
C ALA A 144 -0.89 4.89 -16.50
N PRO A 145 -0.88 3.54 -16.58
CA PRO A 145 -0.89 2.68 -15.39
C PRO A 145 0.34 2.84 -14.49
N ILE A 146 1.51 3.13 -15.06
CA ILE A 146 2.76 3.33 -14.31
C ILE A 146 2.66 4.64 -13.50
N ILE A 147 2.18 5.71 -14.14
CA ILE A 147 1.94 6.99 -13.47
C ILE A 147 0.88 6.84 -12.37
N ASN A 148 -0.18 6.07 -12.62
CA ASN A 148 -1.16 5.73 -11.60
C ASN A 148 -0.51 5.09 -10.39
N LEU A 149 0.40 4.14 -10.58
CA LEU A 149 1.07 3.47 -9.46
C LEU A 149 1.85 4.47 -8.59
N ILE A 150 2.55 5.44 -9.22
CA ILE A 150 3.29 6.50 -8.52
C ILE A 150 2.36 7.38 -7.68
N ILE A 151 1.14 7.67 -8.16
CA ILE A 151 0.16 8.52 -7.48
C ILE A 151 -0.64 7.73 -6.42
N ASN A 152 -0.99 6.49 -6.72
CA ASN A 152 -1.87 5.68 -5.88
C ASN A 152 -1.16 5.23 -4.60
N ILE A 153 0.16 4.99 -4.65
CA ILE A 153 0.95 4.60 -3.46
C ILE A 153 0.89 5.69 -2.37
N PRO A 154 1.25 6.97 -2.62
CA PRO A 154 1.09 8.04 -1.65
C PRO A 154 -0.33 8.22 -1.17
N ILE A 155 -1.32 8.21 -2.07
CA ILE A 155 -2.73 8.41 -1.68
C ILE A 155 -3.18 7.27 -0.75
N ASN A 156 -2.87 6.02 -1.11
CA ASN A 156 -3.22 4.88 -0.27
C ASN A 156 -2.47 4.92 1.07
N PHE A 157 -1.22 5.38 1.11
CA PHE A 157 -0.49 5.60 2.35
C PHE A 157 -1.20 6.62 3.24
N PHE A 158 -1.53 7.81 2.73
CA PHE A 158 -2.18 8.84 3.53
C PHE A 158 -3.61 8.46 3.93
N LEU A 159 -4.36 7.80 3.06
CA LEU A 159 -5.70 7.30 3.37
C LEU A 159 -5.63 6.25 4.49
N ASN A 160 -4.69 5.30 4.40
CA ASN A 160 -4.45 4.37 5.48
C ASN A 160 -3.99 5.10 6.74
N LYS A 161 -3.00 5.98 6.70
CA LYS A 161 -2.46 6.69 7.87
C LYS A 161 -3.50 7.55 8.59
N ILE A 162 -4.31 8.31 7.85
CA ILE A 162 -5.23 9.30 8.43
C ILE A 162 -6.57 8.66 8.78
N TRP A 163 -7.08 7.75 7.94
CA TRP A 163 -8.45 7.26 8.08
C TRP A 163 -8.56 5.90 8.80
N ALA A 164 -7.80 4.90 8.35
CA ALA A 164 -7.75 3.57 8.99
C ALA A 164 -6.88 3.57 10.26
N PHE A 165 -5.71 4.18 10.06
CA PHE A 165 -4.55 4.58 10.85
C PHE A 165 -4.68 5.73 11.85
N GLY A 166 -5.74 6.53 11.71
CA GLY A 166 -5.89 7.77 12.47
C GLY A 166 -6.09 7.52 13.95
N LYS A 167 -5.45 8.36 14.77
CA LYS A 167 -5.80 8.52 16.19
C LYS A 167 -7.16 9.22 16.26
N LYS A 168 -8.07 8.70 17.08
CA LYS A 168 -9.27 9.42 17.52
C LYS A 168 -9.02 9.87 18.94
#